data_AF-A0A8J2A9R6-F1
#
_entry.id   AF-A0A8J2A9R6-F1
#
_cell.length_a   1.000
_cell.length_b   1.000
_cell.length_c   1.000
_cell.angle_alpha   90.00
_cell.angle_beta   90.00
_cell.angle_gamma   90.00
#
_symmetry.space_group_name_H-M   'P 1'
#
loop_
_entity.id
_entity.type
_entity.pdbx_description
1 polymer ?
#
loop_
_entity_poly.entity_id
_entity_poly.type
_entity_poly.pdbx_seq_one_letter_code
_entity_poly.pdbx_strand_id
1 'polypeptide(L)'
;MSVEEVIFRRQPITKTDMRLLEDGNDLNDALLDFFLKLGQALLPPKGEEPNLHPLSSLFYQKLTGSAAKTGEEAWENIQRWTLRIPGGIFKPPMIAMPVNETFLDEKKKPCGQHWWLALIVAAKNAGVKKSKDQKESSKRDSFPSDPDSSSYLLCVDSMKRRLREFSGANIVDPDARGGGVKIDLKGGGSSSSNAAAPGARAGSNNATLSGYNTFIPKVYKEGSLCKYSLEITKVEQAGHRIWVNFDVQGDGSLGPLQSPKQCAKLLLDGKKQISATDMGLQVNNNTSGGRVQYKGLLEFLMDSRDDARQLTFLYGEGWKPLPLTFDGFALSKFQKEVARYTQGMMRKEWERDRKGDKKAIKAFDKTQIRAVAVDAPQQENLNDCGVFVLENCLNLLTLGRTYPRKILEDPLRDSLKWVGQIEVRHRRRRLLQCVQLLFDMKAKYGTGDLEELFSKDAQLKRDVIECLTDLPSEDEAEPSAKRQRV
;
A
#
# COMPACT_ATOMS: atom_id res chain seq x y z
N MET A 1 -17.40 -34.29 -13.48
CA MET A 1 -17.77 -33.79 -12.14
C MET A 1 -18.11 -32.31 -12.30
N SER A 2 -19.29 -31.87 -11.87
CA SER A 2 -19.65 -30.44 -11.91
C SER A 2 -18.73 -29.66 -10.96
N VAL A 3 -18.21 -28.52 -11.40
CA VAL A 3 -17.43 -27.63 -10.53
C VAL A 3 -18.35 -27.14 -9.41
N GLU A 4 -17.94 -27.31 -8.16
CA GLU A 4 -18.69 -26.85 -6.99
C GLU A 4 -18.48 -25.34 -6.84
N GLU A 5 -19.43 -24.54 -7.35
CA GLU A 5 -19.36 -23.08 -7.38
C GLU A 5 -20.61 -22.39 -6.82
N VAL A 6 -20.43 -21.20 -6.26
CA VAL A 6 -21.49 -20.24 -5.91
C VAL A 6 -21.33 -19.03 -6.82
N ILE A 7 -22.42 -18.51 -7.35
CA ILE A 7 -22.44 -17.40 -8.30
C ILE A 7 -23.29 -16.27 -7.74
N PHE A 8 -22.77 -15.04 -7.82
CA PHE A 8 -23.53 -13.83 -7.60
C PHE A 8 -23.34 -12.87 -8.76
N ARG A 9 -24.43 -12.50 -9.46
CA ARG A 9 -24.40 -11.56 -10.60
C ARG A 9 -23.29 -11.85 -11.61
N ARG A 10 -23.23 -13.11 -12.07
CA ARG A 10 -22.23 -13.65 -13.02
C ARG A 10 -20.79 -13.66 -12.51
N GLN A 11 -20.58 -13.51 -11.20
CA GLN A 11 -19.29 -13.70 -10.57
C GLN A 11 -19.29 -15.05 -9.84
N PRO A 12 -18.64 -16.10 -10.38
CA PRO A 12 -18.46 -17.36 -9.69
C PRO A 12 -17.33 -17.27 -8.66
N ILE A 13 -17.48 -18.01 -7.57
CA ILE A 13 -16.40 -18.47 -6.71
C ILE A 13 -16.53 -19.98 -6.52
N THR A 14 -15.40 -20.66 -6.45
CA THR A 14 -15.31 -22.10 -6.28
C THR A 14 -14.88 -22.45 -4.85
N LYS A 15 -15.07 -23.71 -4.48
CA LYS A 15 -14.56 -24.23 -3.20
C LYS A 15 -13.04 -24.16 -3.07
N THR A 16 -12.32 -24.12 -4.19
CA THR A 16 -10.85 -23.94 -4.19
C THR A 16 -10.49 -22.51 -3.82
N ASP A 17 -11.27 -21.52 -4.28
CA ASP A 17 -11.05 -20.11 -3.94
C ASP A 17 -11.17 -19.87 -2.43
N MET A 18 -12.05 -20.61 -1.74
CA MET A 18 -12.22 -20.54 -0.28
C MET A 18 -10.89 -20.66 0.49
N ARG A 19 -9.95 -21.50 0.03
CA ARG A 19 -8.65 -21.69 0.68
C ARG A 19 -7.78 -20.43 0.66
N LEU A 20 -7.99 -19.54 -0.30
CA LEU A 20 -7.26 -18.27 -0.39
C LEU A 20 -7.66 -17.26 0.69
N LEU A 21 -8.75 -17.53 1.42
CA LEU A 21 -9.16 -16.76 2.60
C LEU A 21 -8.49 -17.25 3.90
N GLU A 22 -7.75 -18.36 3.88
CA GLU A 22 -6.92 -18.78 5.01
C GLU A 22 -5.72 -17.83 5.18
N ASP A 23 -5.14 -17.78 6.38
CA ASP A 23 -3.99 -16.93 6.70
C ASP A 23 -2.79 -17.25 5.79
N GLY A 24 -2.07 -16.21 5.38
CA GLY A 24 -0.88 -16.33 4.52
C GLY A 24 -1.16 -16.50 3.03
N ASN A 25 -2.43 -16.48 2.59
CA ASN A 25 -2.78 -16.58 1.17
C ASN A 25 -3.25 -15.24 0.57
N ASP A 26 -2.85 -15.00 -0.68
CA ASP A 26 -3.29 -13.85 -1.45
C ASP A 26 -4.71 -14.04 -2.00
N LEU A 27 -5.53 -12.98 -1.97
CA LEU A 27 -6.80 -13.00 -2.70
C LEU A 27 -6.55 -13.00 -4.21
N ASN A 28 -7.37 -13.75 -4.93
CA ASN A 28 -7.46 -13.68 -6.38
C ASN A 28 -8.56 -12.72 -6.84
N ASP A 29 -8.61 -12.48 -8.16
CA ASP A 29 -9.62 -11.65 -8.81
C ASP A 29 -11.05 -12.14 -8.52
N ALA A 30 -11.28 -13.45 -8.47
CA ALA A 30 -12.61 -14.03 -8.30
C ALA A 30 -13.21 -13.66 -6.95
N LEU A 31 -12.47 -13.84 -5.85
CA LEU A 31 -12.89 -13.47 -4.51
C LEU A 31 -13.08 -11.96 -4.37
N LEU A 32 -12.10 -11.17 -4.85
CA LEU A 32 -12.14 -9.72 -4.75
C LEU A 32 -13.37 -9.16 -5.48
N ASP A 33 -13.59 -9.54 -6.74
CA ASP A 33 -14.75 -9.07 -7.51
C ASP A 33 -16.08 -9.61 -6.95
N PHE A 34 -16.10 -10.82 -6.40
CA PHE A 34 -17.31 -11.40 -5.79
C PHE A 34 -17.77 -10.58 -4.60
N PHE A 35 -16.87 -10.31 -3.65
CA PHE A 35 -17.23 -9.57 -2.44
C PHE A 35 -17.44 -8.08 -2.70
N LEU A 36 -16.73 -7.46 -3.65
CA LEU A 36 -17.01 -6.08 -4.06
C LEU A 36 -18.43 -5.93 -4.64
N LYS A 37 -18.85 -6.87 -5.51
CA LYS A 37 -20.22 -6.89 -6.06
C LYS A 37 -21.26 -7.16 -4.99
N LEU A 38 -20.97 -8.10 -4.07
CA LEU A 38 -21.86 -8.45 -2.98
C LEU A 38 -22.07 -7.26 -2.03
N GLY A 39 -20.97 -6.61 -1.62
CA GLY A 39 -21.00 -5.41 -0.80
C GLY A 39 -21.80 -4.28 -1.46
N GLN A 40 -21.53 -3.99 -2.74
CA GLN A 40 -22.24 -2.95 -3.49
C GLN A 40 -23.76 -3.21 -3.54
N ALA A 41 -24.18 -4.47 -3.57
CA ALA A 41 -25.58 -4.84 -3.64
C ALA A 41 -26.30 -4.85 -2.28
N LEU A 42 -25.56 -5.10 -1.19
CA LEU A 42 -26.16 -5.42 0.11
C LEU A 42 -25.97 -4.33 1.18
N LEU A 43 -24.88 -3.56 1.12
CA LEU A 43 -24.51 -2.62 2.18
C LEU A 43 -25.15 -1.23 2.10
N PRO A 44 -25.43 -0.66 0.91
CA PRO A 44 -26.09 0.63 0.84
C PRO A 44 -27.46 0.63 1.55
N PRO A 45 -27.86 1.74 2.20
CA PRO A 45 -29.18 1.85 2.82
C PRO A 45 -30.31 1.55 1.83
N LYS A 46 -31.38 0.93 2.31
CA LYS A 46 -32.51 0.53 1.46
C LYS A 46 -33.10 1.76 0.75
N GLY A 47 -33.15 1.72 -0.58
CA GLY A 47 -33.68 2.80 -1.42
C GLY A 47 -32.66 3.88 -1.77
N GLU A 48 -31.42 3.75 -1.31
CA GLU A 48 -30.32 4.66 -1.66
C GLU A 48 -29.40 4.05 -2.72
N GLU A 49 -28.98 4.87 -3.69
CA GLU A 49 -27.88 4.48 -4.57
C GLU A 49 -26.56 4.36 -3.79
N PRO A 50 -25.70 3.37 -4.11
CA PRO A 50 -24.39 3.24 -3.51
C PRO A 50 -23.56 4.51 -3.70
N ASN A 51 -22.84 4.93 -2.66
CA ASN A 51 -21.89 6.04 -2.74
C ASN A 51 -20.58 5.67 -3.46
N LEU A 52 -20.33 4.38 -3.66
CA LEU A 52 -19.15 3.80 -4.27
C LEU A 52 -19.53 2.86 -5.42
N HIS A 53 -18.85 3.00 -6.56
CA HIS A 53 -18.90 2.04 -7.66
C HIS A 53 -17.57 1.30 -7.79
N PRO A 54 -17.45 0.05 -7.29
CA PRO A 54 -16.29 -0.79 -7.57
C PRO A 54 -16.25 -1.20 -9.04
N LEU A 55 -15.11 -0.98 -9.68
CA LEU A 55 -14.74 -1.58 -10.96
C LEU A 55 -14.20 -2.99 -10.71
N SER A 56 -14.26 -3.83 -11.74
CA SER A 56 -13.61 -5.15 -11.70
C SER A 56 -12.10 -5.01 -11.48
N SER A 57 -11.51 -5.96 -10.77
CA SER A 57 -10.07 -6.05 -10.54
C SER A 57 -9.25 -6.12 -11.84
N LEU A 58 -9.85 -6.63 -12.92
CA LEU A 58 -9.27 -6.70 -14.26
C LEU A 58 -9.36 -5.38 -15.03
N PHE A 59 -10.01 -4.35 -14.48
CA PHE A 59 -10.27 -3.09 -15.19
C PHE A 59 -8.97 -2.42 -15.61
N TYR A 60 -8.02 -2.25 -14.68
CA TYR A 60 -6.75 -1.59 -14.96
C TYR A 60 -5.89 -2.41 -15.93
N GLN A 61 -5.81 -3.73 -15.73
CA GLN A 61 -5.12 -4.63 -16.64
C GLN A 61 -5.70 -4.56 -18.06
N LYS A 62 -7.03 -4.46 -18.19
CA LYS A 62 -7.67 -4.33 -19.49
C LYS A 62 -7.41 -2.96 -20.12
N LEU A 63 -7.42 -1.89 -19.32
CA LEU A 63 -7.08 -0.54 -19.76
C LEU A 63 -5.67 -0.52 -20.36
N THR A 64 -4.68 -1.07 -19.66
CA THR A 64 -3.25 -1.04 -20.08
C THR A 64 -2.82 -2.24 -20.92
N GLY A 65 -3.70 -3.18 -21.24
CA GLY A 65 -3.37 -4.46 -21.89
C GLY A 65 -3.04 -4.40 -23.39
N SER A 66 -2.90 -3.20 -23.97
CA SER A 66 -2.52 -3.01 -25.38
C SER A 66 -1.22 -2.21 -25.49
N ALA A 67 -0.68 -2.04 -26.71
CA ALA A 67 0.46 -1.15 -26.96
C ALA A 67 0.14 0.36 -26.78
N ALA A 68 -1.01 0.69 -26.17
CA ALA A 68 -1.45 2.04 -25.89
C ALA A 68 -0.44 2.78 -25.00
N LYS A 69 0.05 3.90 -25.51
CA LYS A 69 1.02 4.74 -24.80
C LYS A 69 0.33 5.79 -23.96
N THR A 70 -0.95 6.08 -24.19
CA THR A 70 -1.73 7.13 -23.50
C THR A 70 -3.01 6.58 -22.88
N GLY A 71 -3.58 7.30 -21.91
CA GLY A 71 -4.87 6.94 -21.31
C GLY A 71 -6.02 7.03 -22.32
N GLU A 72 -5.91 7.96 -23.27
CA GLU A 72 -6.85 8.17 -24.35
C GLU A 72 -6.86 7.01 -25.35
N GLU A 73 -5.68 6.49 -25.73
CA GLU A 73 -5.57 5.27 -26.55
C GLU A 73 -6.05 4.04 -25.78
N ALA A 74 -5.69 3.94 -24.50
CA ALA A 74 -6.06 2.82 -23.64
C ALA A 74 -7.57 2.73 -23.40
N TRP A 75 -8.29 3.86 -23.43
CA TRP A 75 -9.74 3.93 -23.29
C TRP A 75 -10.49 3.02 -24.27
N GLU A 76 -9.98 2.86 -25.50
CA GLU A 76 -10.60 2.00 -26.52
C GLU A 76 -10.77 0.55 -26.03
N ASN A 77 -9.88 0.08 -25.15
CA ASN A 77 -9.92 -1.27 -24.58
C ASN A 77 -11.09 -1.47 -23.59
N ILE A 78 -11.56 -0.39 -22.95
CA ILE A 78 -12.51 -0.44 -21.83
C ILE A 78 -13.78 0.39 -22.06
N GLN A 79 -13.93 1.04 -23.21
CA GLN A 79 -15.09 1.91 -23.50
C GLN A 79 -16.46 1.20 -23.36
N ARG A 80 -16.50 -0.12 -23.60
CA ARG A 80 -17.71 -0.95 -23.43
C ARG A 80 -17.97 -1.29 -21.96
N TRP A 81 -16.94 -1.32 -21.13
CA TRP A 81 -17.05 -1.60 -19.70
C TRP A 81 -17.63 -0.38 -18.98
N THR A 82 -17.18 0.82 -19.33
CA THR A 82 -17.71 2.07 -18.74
C THR A 82 -19.17 2.33 -19.11
N LEU A 83 -19.62 1.89 -20.29
CA LEU A 83 -21.05 1.94 -20.68
C LEU A 83 -21.96 1.08 -19.80
N ARG A 84 -21.42 0.10 -19.08
CA ARG A 84 -22.19 -0.75 -18.16
C ARG A 84 -22.39 -0.09 -16.79
N ILE A 85 -21.70 1.01 -16.51
CA ILE A 85 -21.87 1.76 -15.27
C ILE A 85 -23.21 2.50 -15.33
N PRO A 86 -24.17 2.22 -14.43
CA PRO A 86 -25.49 2.83 -14.48
C PRO A 86 -25.40 4.36 -14.39
N GLY A 87 -25.89 5.05 -15.41
CA GLY A 87 -25.86 6.51 -15.50
C GLY A 87 -24.49 7.11 -15.86
N GLY A 88 -23.51 6.30 -16.26
CA GLY A 88 -22.20 6.74 -16.73
C GLY A 88 -21.15 6.87 -15.63
N ILE A 89 -19.88 6.91 -16.03
CA ILE A 89 -18.73 6.88 -15.10
C ILE A 89 -18.66 8.11 -14.18
N PHE A 90 -19.26 9.24 -14.57
CA PHE A 90 -19.28 10.45 -13.74
C PHE A 90 -20.44 10.52 -12.75
N LYS A 91 -21.41 9.59 -12.80
CA LYS A 91 -22.54 9.58 -11.87
C LYS A 91 -22.15 9.17 -10.45
N PRO A 92 -21.37 8.08 -10.23
CA PRO A 92 -20.98 7.67 -8.89
C PRO A 92 -20.23 8.78 -8.13
N PRO A 93 -20.53 8.99 -6.83
CA PRO A 93 -19.75 9.92 -6.00
C PRO A 93 -18.28 9.48 -5.86
N MET A 94 -18.06 8.17 -5.78
CA MET A 94 -16.75 7.55 -5.73
C MET A 94 -16.69 6.33 -6.66
N ILE A 95 -15.52 6.07 -7.22
CA ILE A 95 -15.24 4.88 -8.03
C ILE A 95 -14.02 4.19 -7.42
N ALA A 96 -14.19 2.94 -7.02
CA ALA A 96 -13.10 2.11 -6.52
C ALA A 96 -12.51 1.33 -7.69
N MET A 97 -11.22 1.50 -7.96
CA MET A 97 -10.49 0.70 -8.95
C MET A 97 -9.41 -0.09 -8.22
N PRO A 98 -9.63 -1.39 -7.95
CA PRO A 98 -8.56 -2.27 -7.52
C PRO A 98 -7.47 -2.33 -8.58
N VAL A 99 -6.21 -2.25 -8.16
CA VAL A 99 -5.05 -2.33 -9.03
C VAL A 99 -4.14 -3.43 -8.51
N ASN A 100 -3.81 -4.37 -9.39
CA ASN A 100 -2.78 -5.37 -9.13
C ASN A 100 -1.47 -4.94 -9.77
N GLU A 101 -0.48 -4.60 -8.94
CA GLU A 101 0.88 -4.29 -9.37
C GLU A 101 1.74 -5.55 -9.34
N THR A 102 2.28 -5.94 -10.50
CA THR A 102 3.29 -6.99 -10.56
C THR A 102 4.66 -6.41 -10.19
N PHE A 103 5.22 -6.87 -9.09
CA PHE A 103 6.58 -6.54 -8.71
C PHE A 103 7.59 -7.28 -9.57
N LEU A 104 8.68 -6.60 -9.91
CA LEU A 104 9.77 -7.11 -10.73
C LEU A 104 11.07 -7.17 -9.93
N ASP A 105 11.83 -8.25 -10.12
CA ASP A 105 13.19 -8.37 -9.61
C ASP A 105 14.21 -7.53 -10.42
N GLU A 106 15.48 -7.55 -10.02
CA GLU A 106 16.57 -6.84 -10.71
C GLU A 106 16.73 -7.24 -12.19
N LYS A 107 16.30 -8.46 -12.53
CA LYS A 107 16.34 -9.02 -13.88
C LYS A 107 15.04 -8.74 -14.65
N LYS A 108 14.17 -7.87 -14.12
CA LYS A 108 12.85 -7.53 -14.65
C LYS A 108 11.90 -8.73 -14.76
N LYS A 109 12.07 -9.74 -13.92
CA LYS A 109 11.17 -10.90 -13.85
C LYS A 109 10.12 -10.67 -12.76
N PRO A 110 8.87 -11.09 -12.98
CA PRO A 110 7.83 -11.08 -11.94
C PRO A 110 8.31 -11.80 -10.67
N CYS A 111 8.21 -11.15 -9.52
CA CYS A 111 8.62 -11.68 -8.22
C CYS A 111 7.53 -11.58 -7.13
N GLY A 112 6.42 -10.90 -7.42
CA GLY A 112 5.30 -10.76 -6.50
C GLY A 112 4.13 -10.02 -7.16
N GLN A 113 3.00 -10.04 -6.48
CA GLN A 113 1.81 -9.26 -6.83
C GLN A 113 1.42 -8.42 -5.63
N HIS A 114 0.83 -7.25 -5.88
CA HIS A 114 0.42 -6.33 -4.83
C HIS A 114 -0.86 -5.62 -5.20
N TRP A 115 -1.88 -5.83 -4.37
CA TRP A 115 -3.16 -5.14 -4.51
C TRP A 115 -3.15 -3.80 -3.78
N TRP A 116 -3.55 -2.74 -4.48
CA TRP A 116 -3.85 -1.45 -3.87
C TRP A 116 -5.07 -0.82 -4.53
N LEU A 117 -5.64 0.20 -3.87
CA LEU A 117 -6.90 0.81 -4.29
C LEU A 117 -6.66 2.21 -4.87
N ALA A 118 -7.01 2.38 -6.14
CA ALA A 118 -7.17 3.68 -6.79
C ALA A 118 -8.61 4.17 -6.60
N LEU A 119 -8.83 5.13 -5.71
CA LEU A 119 -10.15 5.68 -5.40
C LEU A 119 -10.35 7.04 -6.08
N ILE A 120 -11.23 7.09 -7.08
CA ILE A 120 -11.60 8.33 -7.76
C ILE A 120 -12.76 8.97 -7.01
N VAL A 121 -12.62 10.22 -6.59
CA VAL A 121 -13.62 10.95 -5.80
C VAL A 121 -14.13 12.15 -6.58
N ALA A 122 -15.46 12.26 -6.68
CA ALA A 122 -16.19 13.32 -7.34
C ALA A 122 -15.74 13.56 -8.79
N ALA A 123 -15.67 12.50 -9.60
CA ALA A 123 -15.23 12.56 -10.99
C ALA A 123 -15.98 13.61 -11.83
N LYS A 124 -17.27 13.84 -11.55
CA LYS A 124 -18.11 14.87 -12.20
C LYS A 124 -17.61 16.30 -12.04
N ASN A 125 -16.81 16.57 -11.01
CA ASN A 125 -16.26 17.91 -10.76
C ASN A 125 -15.10 18.22 -11.72
N ALA A 126 -14.55 17.20 -12.40
CA ALA A 126 -13.53 17.37 -13.42
C ALA A 126 -14.12 18.14 -14.61
N GLY A 127 -13.76 19.42 -14.75
CA GLY A 127 -14.25 20.35 -15.77
C GLY A 127 -15.08 21.50 -15.22
N VAL A 128 -15.33 21.56 -13.91
CA VAL A 128 -16.02 22.68 -13.26
C VAL A 128 -15.08 23.88 -13.12
N LYS A 129 -15.51 25.07 -13.59
CA LYS A 129 -14.69 26.29 -13.48
C LYS A 129 -14.54 26.72 -12.02
N LYS A 130 -13.30 26.88 -11.57
CA LYS A 130 -12.98 27.55 -10.29
C LYS A 130 -13.39 29.03 -10.33
N SER A 131 -13.82 29.59 -9.20
CA SER A 131 -14.17 31.01 -9.10
C SER A 131 -12.93 31.90 -9.32
N LYS A 132 -13.13 33.11 -9.84
CA LYS A 132 -12.03 34.02 -10.24
C LYS A 132 -11.15 34.49 -9.07
N ASP A 133 -11.62 34.35 -7.83
CA ASP A 133 -10.90 34.80 -6.62
C ASP A 133 -9.87 33.77 -6.12
N GLN A 134 -9.80 32.59 -6.74
CA GLN A 134 -8.87 31.53 -6.37
C GLN A 134 -7.66 31.51 -7.31
N LYS A 135 -6.71 32.43 -7.09
CA LYS A 135 -5.34 32.25 -7.62
C LYS A 135 -4.70 31.09 -6.86
N GLU A 136 -4.58 29.93 -7.52
CA GLU A 136 -3.75 28.84 -7.02
C GLU A 136 -2.35 29.36 -6.70
N SER A 137 -1.89 29.13 -5.48
CA SER A 137 -0.46 29.20 -5.21
C SER A 137 0.19 28.11 -6.07
N SER A 138 1.21 28.45 -6.84
CA SER A 138 1.94 27.54 -7.71
C SER A 138 2.70 26.43 -6.96
N LYS A 139 2.52 26.31 -5.65
CA LYS A 139 3.08 25.24 -4.83
C LYS A 139 2.18 24.02 -4.92
N ARG A 140 2.76 22.88 -5.32
CA ARG A 140 2.11 21.56 -5.34
C ARG A 140 1.46 21.18 -4.01
N ASP A 141 1.81 21.84 -2.92
CA ASP A 141 1.40 21.49 -1.57
C ASP A 141 0.12 22.20 -1.10
N SER A 142 -0.44 23.14 -1.86
CA SER A 142 -1.75 23.73 -1.53
C SER A 142 -2.89 22.85 -2.06
N PHE A 143 -3.71 22.32 -1.15
CA PHE A 143 -4.98 21.69 -1.50
C PHE A 143 -5.95 22.75 -2.00
N PRO A 144 -6.77 22.46 -3.03
CA PRO A 144 -7.78 23.39 -3.50
C PRO A 144 -8.70 23.80 -2.36
N SER A 145 -9.03 25.09 -2.32
CA SER A 145 -9.89 25.72 -1.33
C SER A 145 -11.39 25.42 -1.52
N ASP A 146 -11.79 24.70 -2.56
CA ASP A 146 -13.18 24.46 -2.92
C ASP A 146 -13.46 22.97 -3.24
N PRO A 147 -14.14 22.25 -2.33
CA PRO A 147 -14.60 20.88 -2.54
C PRO A 147 -15.51 20.72 -3.77
N ASP A 148 -16.30 21.74 -4.12
CA ASP A 148 -17.34 21.62 -5.15
C ASP A 148 -16.77 21.68 -6.58
N SER A 149 -15.50 22.08 -6.75
CA SER A 149 -14.78 22.09 -8.03
C SER A 149 -13.55 21.16 -8.05
N SER A 150 -13.42 20.28 -7.06
CA SER A 150 -12.27 19.39 -6.90
C SER A 150 -12.61 17.94 -7.18
N SER A 151 -11.69 17.23 -7.84
CA SER A 151 -11.72 15.78 -8.05
C SER A 151 -10.35 15.20 -7.70
N TYR A 152 -10.35 14.05 -7.03
CA TYR A 152 -9.12 13.37 -6.64
C TYR A 152 -9.06 11.94 -7.13
N LEU A 153 -7.83 11.47 -7.34
CA LEU A 153 -7.49 10.07 -7.44
C LEU A 153 -6.61 9.75 -6.23
N LEU A 154 -7.19 9.09 -5.23
CA LEU A 154 -6.48 8.69 -4.02
C LEU A 154 -5.84 7.33 -4.24
N CYS A 155 -4.52 7.24 -4.05
CA CYS A 155 -3.79 5.98 -4.03
C CYS A 155 -3.75 5.47 -2.59
N VAL A 156 -4.67 4.57 -2.27
CA VAL A 156 -4.80 3.90 -0.97
C VAL A 156 -3.99 2.61 -1.04
N ASP A 157 -2.80 2.65 -0.46
CA ASP A 157 -1.80 1.61 -0.59
C ASP A 157 -1.35 1.14 0.80
N SER A 158 -1.76 -0.07 1.18
CA SER A 158 -1.41 -0.67 2.47
C SER A 158 0.03 -1.18 2.51
N MET A 159 0.75 -1.17 1.39
CA MET A 159 2.15 -1.57 1.33
C MET A 159 3.02 -0.36 0.98
N LYS A 160 3.30 0.50 1.96
CA LYS A 160 4.35 1.52 1.79
C LYS A 160 5.72 0.82 1.72
N ARG A 161 6.09 0.32 0.55
CA ARG A 161 7.42 -0.13 0.12
C ARG A 161 8.32 -0.80 1.17
N ARG A 162 7.94 -1.97 1.68
CA ARG A 162 8.87 -3.04 2.10
C ARG A 162 8.21 -4.35 1.64
N LEU A 163 8.81 -5.20 0.81
CA LEU A 163 9.96 -6.08 1.07
C LEU A 163 10.74 -6.32 -0.25
N ARG A 164 12.05 -6.05 -0.32
CA ARG A 164 13.22 -6.89 0.05
C ARG A 164 13.46 -8.06 -0.93
N GLU A 165 14.62 -8.12 -1.59
CA GLU A 165 15.79 -8.80 -1.02
C GLU A 165 15.38 -10.05 -0.23
N PHE A 166 14.88 -11.12 -0.86
CA PHE A 166 14.92 -12.50 -0.32
C PHE A 166 14.47 -13.57 -1.35
N SER A 167 14.57 -13.33 -2.67
CA SER A 167 14.39 -14.40 -3.67
C SER A 167 15.59 -15.38 -3.76
N GLY A 168 16.38 -15.52 -2.70
CA GLY A 168 17.60 -16.34 -2.71
C GLY A 168 18.01 -16.98 -1.38
N ALA A 169 17.28 -16.78 -0.28
CA ALA A 169 17.57 -17.51 0.95
C ALA A 169 16.25 -17.90 1.61
N ASN A 170 16.06 -19.21 1.77
CA ASN A 170 14.98 -19.82 2.53
C ASN A 170 14.82 -19.10 3.88
N ILE A 171 13.64 -18.57 4.15
CA ILE A 171 13.23 -18.20 5.51
C ILE A 171 11.93 -18.94 5.82
N VAL A 172 12.02 -19.69 6.91
CA VAL A 172 10.92 -20.31 7.63
C VAL A 172 10.13 -19.20 8.33
N ASP A 173 8.82 -19.22 8.15
CA ASP A 173 7.86 -18.36 8.86
C ASP A 173 7.99 -18.58 10.39
N PRO A 174 8.24 -17.53 11.19
CA PRO A 174 8.30 -17.65 12.66
C PRO A 174 6.97 -18.07 13.30
N ASP A 175 5.85 -18.03 12.59
CA ASP A 175 4.54 -18.52 13.06
C ASP A 175 4.21 -19.96 12.60
N ALA A 176 5.10 -20.60 11.83
CA ALA A 176 5.00 -22.03 11.53
C ALA A 176 5.36 -22.87 12.77
N ARG A 177 4.39 -23.04 13.67
CA ARG A 177 4.52 -23.95 14.82
C ARG A 177 4.68 -25.40 14.36
N GLY A 178 5.74 -26.05 14.83
CA GLY A 178 5.79 -27.50 15.00
C GLY A 178 6.97 -28.20 14.33
N GLY A 179 8.13 -28.20 14.97
CA GLY A 179 9.26 -29.00 14.52
C GLY A 179 10.52 -28.74 15.33
N GLY A 180 10.61 -29.32 16.53
CA GLY A 180 11.83 -29.30 17.31
C GLY A 180 12.96 -30.02 16.57
N VAL A 181 13.96 -29.28 16.10
CA VAL A 181 15.21 -29.87 15.61
C VAL A 181 16.18 -29.95 16.79
N LYS A 182 16.35 -31.17 17.31
CA LYS A 182 17.48 -31.53 18.18
C LYS A 182 18.77 -31.41 17.38
N ILE A 183 19.71 -30.61 17.86
CA ILE A 183 21.10 -30.64 17.38
C ILE A 183 21.80 -31.74 18.18
N ASP A 184 22.03 -32.88 17.53
CA ASP A 184 22.81 -33.99 18.09
C ASP A 184 24.30 -33.71 17.87
N LEU A 185 25.03 -33.53 18.97
CA LEU A 185 26.49 -33.46 18.97
C LEU A 185 27.05 -34.88 19.08
N LYS A 186 27.51 -35.45 17.96
CA LYS A 186 28.47 -36.57 17.97
C LYS A 186 29.56 -36.35 16.91
N GLY A 187 30.81 -36.42 17.38
CA GLY A 187 32.00 -36.25 16.56
C GLY A 187 32.54 -37.54 15.94
N GLY A 188 33.67 -37.37 15.23
CA GLY A 188 34.67 -38.39 14.94
C GLY A 188 34.51 -39.14 13.62
N GLY A 189 35.44 -38.94 12.67
CA GLY A 189 35.61 -39.84 11.52
C GLY A 189 36.32 -39.22 10.31
N SER A 190 37.59 -39.57 10.14
CA SER A 190 38.53 -39.20 9.09
C SER A 190 38.21 -39.71 7.67
N SER A 191 38.53 -38.93 6.63
CA SER A 191 39.37 -39.38 5.48
C SER A 191 39.62 -38.26 4.45
N SER A 192 40.85 -38.24 3.96
CA SER A 192 41.52 -37.34 3.02
C SER A 192 41.01 -37.33 1.57
N SER A 193 41.09 -36.18 0.88
CA SER A 193 41.86 -36.02 -0.37
C SER A 193 41.84 -34.59 -0.92
N ASN A 194 42.99 -34.16 -1.44
CA ASN A 194 43.39 -32.82 -1.93
C ASN A 194 42.53 -32.22 -3.07
N ALA A 195 42.41 -30.87 -3.08
CA ALA A 195 42.83 -30.02 -4.22
C ALA A 195 42.58 -28.51 -3.98
N ALA A 196 43.68 -27.75 -3.98
CA ALA A 196 43.87 -26.34 -4.37
C ALA A 196 42.75 -25.29 -4.18
N ALA A 197 42.98 -24.36 -3.24
CA ALA A 197 42.33 -23.05 -3.19
C ALA A 197 43.00 -22.06 -4.15
N PRO A 198 42.22 -21.14 -4.75
CA PRO A 198 42.69 -19.76 -4.85
C PRO A 198 41.65 -18.74 -4.33
N GLY A 199 42.11 -17.95 -3.36
CA GLY A 199 41.74 -16.56 -3.04
C GLY A 199 40.32 -16.07 -3.33
N ALA A 200 39.43 -16.18 -2.34
CA ALA A 200 38.25 -15.33 -2.27
C ALA A 200 38.66 -13.91 -1.82
N ARG A 201 38.82 -12.99 -2.80
CA ARG A 201 38.78 -11.55 -2.54
C ARG A 201 37.37 -11.20 -2.05
N ALA A 202 37.27 -10.66 -0.84
CA ALA A 202 36.06 -10.02 -0.34
C ALA A 202 35.77 -8.76 -1.18
N GLY A 203 34.98 -8.92 -2.25
CA GLY A 203 34.39 -7.81 -2.99
C GLY A 203 33.13 -7.33 -2.29
N SER A 204 33.08 -6.05 -1.92
CA SER A 204 31.88 -5.41 -1.41
C SER A 204 30.80 -5.37 -2.50
N ASN A 205 29.77 -6.21 -2.38
CA ASN A 205 28.59 -6.12 -3.23
C ASN A 205 27.64 -5.07 -2.65
N ASN A 206 27.79 -3.81 -3.07
CA ASN A 206 26.69 -2.84 -3.01
C ASN A 206 25.66 -3.24 -4.08
N ALA A 207 24.70 -4.07 -3.71
CA ALA A 207 23.53 -4.35 -4.53
C ALA A 207 22.69 -3.08 -4.63
N THR A 208 22.46 -2.60 -5.86
CA THR A 208 21.55 -1.48 -6.13
C THR A 208 20.37 -2.02 -6.92
N LEU A 209 19.25 -2.24 -6.23
CA LEU A 209 18.01 -2.77 -6.81
C LEU A 209 17.36 -1.77 -7.76
N SER A 210 17.27 -2.13 -9.04
CA SER A 210 16.56 -1.39 -10.08
C SER A 210 15.05 -1.73 -10.04
N GLY A 211 14.22 -0.85 -9.47
CA GLY A 211 12.76 -1.03 -9.50
C GLY A 211 11.95 -0.09 -8.59
N TYR A 212 12.59 0.48 -7.57
CA TYR A 212 11.92 1.34 -6.61
C TYR A 212 12.08 2.83 -6.97
N ASN A 213 11.13 3.71 -6.62
CA ASN A 213 11.52 5.12 -6.40
C ASN A 213 12.38 5.04 -5.15
N THR A 214 13.67 5.01 -5.38
CA THR A 214 14.59 5.75 -4.56
C THR A 214 14.00 7.14 -4.42
N PHE A 215 13.44 7.44 -3.26
CA PHE A 215 13.37 8.84 -2.86
C PHE A 215 14.83 9.23 -2.67
N ILE A 216 15.41 9.78 -3.73
CA ILE A 216 16.61 10.58 -3.61
C ILE A 216 16.06 11.91 -3.12
N PRO A 217 16.09 12.23 -1.81
CA PRO A 217 15.95 13.62 -1.45
C PRO A 217 17.02 14.35 -2.27
N LYS A 218 16.60 15.26 -3.15
CA LYS A 218 17.49 16.38 -3.44
C LYS A 218 17.65 17.05 -2.08
N VAL A 219 18.83 16.93 -1.47
CA VAL A 219 19.55 17.96 -0.69
C VAL A 219 20.59 17.29 0.21
N TYR A 220 21.85 17.68 0.01
CA TYR A 220 22.94 17.58 0.98
C TYR A 220 22.56 18.36 2.25
N LYS A 221 22.37 17.69 3.39
CA LYS A 221 22.31 18.37 4.70
C LYS A 221 23.55 18.01 5.48
N GLU A 222 24.43 18.99 5.60
CA GLU A 222 25.62 18.91 6.44
C GLU A 222 25.24 19.29 7.88
N GLY A 223 25.45 18.34 8.80
CA GLY A 223 25.64 18.66 10.20
C GLY A 223 27.13 18.86 10.43
N SER A 224 27.53 19.97 11.05
CA SER A 224 28.91 20.17 11.48
C SER A 224 28.96 20.38 12.99
N LEU A 225 29.92 19.71 13.63
CA LEU A 225 30.31 19.94 15.01
C LEU A 225 31.81 20.25 15.01
N CYS A 226 32.16 21.53 14.97
CA CYS A 226 33.53 22.00 14.73
C CYS A 226 34.10 21.40 13.42
N LYS A 227 35.13 20.55 13.51
CA LYS A 227 35.78 19.86 12.38
C LYS A 227 35.19 18.48 12.07
N TYR A 228 34.13 18.09 12.77
CA TYR A 228 33.42 16.84 12.55
C TYR A 228 32.29 17.12 11.55
N SER A 229 32.12 16.24 10.57
CA SER A 229 31.09 16.35 9.56
C SER A 229 30.17 15.13 9.59
N LEU A 230 28.89 15.36 9.36
CA LEU A 230 27.87 14.35 9.18
C LEU A 230 27.06 14.71 7.94
N GLU A 231 26.97 13.76 7.02
CA GLU A 231 26.18 13.84 5.82
C GLU A 231 25.16 12.69 5.80
N ILE A 232 23.90 13.04 5.51
CA ILE A 232 22.87 12.05 5.19
C ILE A 232 22.77 11.96 3.67
N THR A 233 23.16 10.80 3.13
CA THR A 233 23.27 10.59 1.68
C THR A 233 21.98 10.06 1.06
N LYS A 234 21.20 9.30 1.83
CA LYS A 234 19.95 8.70 1.36
C LYS A 234 19.07 8.34 2.55
N VAL A 235 17.76 8.59 2.43
CA VAL A 235 16.76 8.15 3.41
C VAL A 235 15.69 7.38 2.66
N GLU A 236 15.36 6.19 3.15
CA GLU A 236 14.32 5.35 2.58
C GLU A 236 13.35 4.95 3.68
N GLN A 237 12.05 5.14 3.45
CA GLN A 237 11.02 4.63 4.34
C GLN A 237 10.24 3.53 3.64
N ALA A 238 9.94 2.53 4.44
CA ALA A 238 9.42 1.25 4.02
C ALA A 238 8.51 0.72 5.12
N GLY A 239 7.38 1.40 5.20
CA GLY A 239 6.37 1.18 6.18
C GLY A 239 6.77 1.62 7.58
N HIS A 240 6.68 0.71 8.55
CA HIS A 240 7.04 0.92 9.96
C HIS A 240 8.57 1.04 10.20
N ARG A 241 9.33 1.45 9.18
CA ARG A 241 10.66 0.91 9.03
C ARG A 241 11.47 1.83 8.12
N ILE A 242 12.44 2.53 8.69
CA ILE A 242 13.18 3.61 8.04
C ILE A 242 14.66 3.23 7.93
N TRP A 243 15.27 3.60 6.82
CA TRP A 243 16.70 3.42 6.57
C TRP A 243 17.35 4.76 6.29
N VAL A 244 18.48 5.00 6.95
CA VAL A 244 19.27 6.22 6.80
C VAL A 244 20.68 5.83 6.40
N ASN A 245 21.07 6.17 5.17
CA ASN A 245 22.46 6.10 4.74
C ASN A 245 23.17 7.38 5.16
N PHE A 246 24.33 7.23 5.77
CA PHE A 246 25.07 8.34 6.35
C PHE A 246 26.58 8.17 6.14
N ASP A 247 27.28 9.29 6.20
CA ASP A 247 28.74 9.39 6.21
C ASP A 247 29.11 10.40 7.30
N VAL A 248 29.82 9.96 8.33
CA VAL A 248 30.22 10.80 9.46
C VAL A 248 31.70 10.66 9.73
N GLN A 249 32.36 11.79 9.89
CA GLN A 249 33.80 11.89 10.00
C GLN A 249 34.17 12.78 11.17
N GLY A 250 35.17 12.37 11.93
CA GLY A 250 35.79 13.14 12.99
C GLY A 250 37.30 13.16 12.82
N ASP A 251 37.93 14.28 13.12
CA ASP A 251 39.38 14.45 13.06
C ASP A 251 40.10 14.21 14.39
N GLY A 252 39.36 13.79 15.42
CA GLY A 252 39.87 13.54 16.77
C GLY A 252 39.90 14.80 17.65
N SER A 253 39.65 16.00 17.12
CA SER A 253 39.72 17.26 17.87
C SER A 253 38.71 17.37 19.03
N LEU A 254 37.67 16.55 19.02
CA LEU A 254 36.63 16.51 20.07
C LEU A 254 36.59 15.14 20.79
N GLY A 255 37.65 14.35 20.69
CA GLY A 255 37.71 12.99 21.23
C GLY A 255 37.16 11.93 20.25
N PRO A 256 37.03 10.66 20.69
CA PRO A 256 36.63 9.57 19.80
C PRO A 256 35.20 9.81 19.25
N LEU A 257 35.04 9.63 17.94
CA LEU A 257 33.74 9.72 17.30
C LEU A 257 32.80 8.61 17.82
N GLN A 258 31.67 9.01 18.40
CA GLN A 258 30.68 8.08 18.95
C GLN A 258 30.16 7.14 17.86
N SER A 259 29.94 5.87 18.23
CA SER A 259 29.42 4.86 17.30
C SER A 259 27.97 5.19 16.91
N PRO A 260 27.66 5.33 15.61
CA PRO A 260 26.33 5.68 15.11
C PRO A 260 25.21 4.80 15.70
N LYS A 261 25.47 3.50 15.91
CA LYS A 261 24.51 2.56 16.51
C LYS A 261 24.05 3.00 17.92
N GLN A 262 24.96 3.55 18.71
CA GLN A 262 24.72 3.87 20.12
C GLN A 262 24.10 5.25 20.30
N CYS A 263 24.47 6.20 19.44
CA CYS A 263 24.12 7.61 19.60
C CYS A 263 23.03 8.08 18.62
N ALA A 264 22.86 7.42 17.47
CA ALA A 264 21.88 7.84 16.48
C ALA A 264 20.44 7.51 16.88
N LYS A 265 19.58 8.52 16.75
CA LYS A 265 18.13 8.42 16.99
C LYS A 265 17.38 9.14 15.89
N LEU A 266 16.14 8.72 15.69
CA LEU A 266 15.19 9.39 14.83
C LEU A 266 14.07 9.97 15.69
N LEU A 267 13.84 11.28 15.56
CA LEU A 267 12.76 12.00 16.22
C LEU A 267 11.59 12.18 15.25
N LEU A 268 10.45 11.59 15.59
CA LEU A 268 9.21 11.59 14.83
C LEU A 268 8.34 12.77 15.31
N ASP A 269 8.04 13.70 14.41
CA ASP A 269 7.19 14.89 14.64
C ASP A 269 7.54 15.70 15.90
N GLY A 270 8.80 15.66 16.32
CA GLY A 270 9.26 16.32 17.53
C GLY A 270 8.81 15.66 18.85
N LYS A 271 8.11 14.52 18.80
CA LYS A 271 7.45 13.92 19.97
C LYS A 271 8.07 12.60 20.41
N LYS A 272 8.33 11.69 19.47
CA LYS A 272 8.76 10.30 19.78
C LYS A 272 10.16 10.05 19.23
N GLN A 273 11.04 9.47 20.04
CA GLN A 273 12.37 9.05 19.58
C GLN A 273 12.42 7.53 19.40
N ILE A 274 12.97 7.08 18.28
CA ILE A 274 13.30 5.68 18.03
C ILE A 274 14.81 5.53 17.81
N SER A 275 15.38 4.48 18.39
CA SER A 275 16.82 4.18 18.28
C SER A 275 17.11 3.36 17.03
N ALA A 276 18.34 3.47 16.53
CA ALA A 276 18.78 2.68 15.39
C ALA A 276 18.92 1.18 15.73
N THR A 277 18.62 0.32 14.76
CA THR A 277 18.96 -1.10 14.71
C THR A 277 20.07 -1.31 13.68
N ASP A 278 20.98 -2.25 13.96
CA ASP A 278 22.21 -2.48 13.17
C ASP A 278 21.90 -3.03 11.77
N MET A 279 22.41 -2.38 10.71
CA MET A 279 22.59 -3.00 9.39
C MET A 279 23.77 -2.37 8.62
N GLY A 280 24.89 -3.08 8.47
CA GLY A 280 25.90 -2.74 7.45
C GLY A 280 26.68 -1.43 7.68
N LEU A 281 27.53 -1.40 8.70
CA LEU A 281 28.46 -0.31 8.99
C LEU A 281 29.86 -0.60 8.43
N GLN A 282 30.40 0.30 7.62
CA GLN A 282 31.82 0.36 7.26
C GLN A 282 32.53 1.34 8.19
N VAL A 283 33.64 0.89 8.78
CA VAL A 283 34.48 1.70 9.68
C VAL A 283 35.83 1.89 9.03
N ASN A 284 36.18 3.13 8.73
CA ASN A 284 37.51 3.47 8.23
C ASN A 284 38.27 4.18 9.35
N ASN A 285 39.22 3.46 9.96
CA ASN A 285 40.12 3.99 10.96
C ASN A 285 41.45 4.31 10.29
N ASN A 286 41.77 5.59 10.08
CA ASN A 286 43.08 5.98 9.60
C ASN A 286 43.98 6.27 10.81
N THR A 287 44.78 5.27 11.19
CA THR A 287 45.57 5.25 12.43
C THR A 287 46.65 6.34 12.51
N SER A 288 46.95 7.02 11.41
CA SER A 288 48.04 8.00 11.35
C SER A 288 47.66 9.40 11.84
N GLY A 289 46.39 9.68 12.18
CA GLY A 289 45.96 11.04 12.53
C GLY A 289 44.69 11.19 13.34
N GLY A 290 44.25 10.15 14.08
CA GLY A 290 43.04 10.21 14.92
C GLY A 290 41.72 10.39 14.16
N ARG A 291 41.75 10.28 12.83
CA ARG A 291 40.59 10.40 11.96
C ARG A 291 39.79 9.10 11.94
N VAL A 292 38.52 9.19 12.30
CA VAL A 292 37.55 8.09 12.28
C VAL A 292 36.43 8.46 11.34
N GLN A 293 36.06 7.54 10.45
CA GLN A 293 34.91 7.67 9.58
C GLN A 293 33.99 6.46 9.76
N TYR A 294 32.70 6.72 9.99
CA TYR A 294 31.65 5.72 9.86
C TYR A 294 30.84 6.02 8.60
N LYS A 295 30.66 5.00 7.77
CA LYS A 295 29.82 5.07 6.58
C LYS A 295 28.95 3.84 6.54
N GLY A 296 27.66 4.00 6.33
CA GLY A 296 26.79 2.83 6.24
C GLY A 296 25.32 3.16 6.34
N LEU A 297 24.57 2.13 6.69
CA LEU A 297 23.12 2.17 6.80
C LEU A 297 22.72 2.02 8.28
N LEU A 298 21.74 2.81 8.71
CA LEU A 298 21.04 2.60 9.97
C LEU A 298 19.59 2.24 9.66
N GLU A 299 19.06 1.23 10.34
CA GLU A 299 17.64 0.92 10.31
C GLU A 299 16.97 1.52 11.55
N PHE A 300 15.72 1.95 11.44
CA PHE A 300 14.89 2.40 12.55
C PHE A 300 13.51 1.74 12.42
N LEU A 301 12.96 1.26 13.54
CA LEU A 301 11.65 0.62 13.59
C LEU A 301 10.65 1.56 14.28
N MET A 302 9.60 1.93 13.56
CA MET A 302 8.42 2.64 14.04
C MET A 302 7.35 1.63 14.49
N ASP A 303 6.41 2.07 15.31
CA ASP A 303 5.15 1.35 15.52
C ASP A 303 4.32 1.49 14.23
N SER A 304 3.55 0.47 13.86
CA SER A 304 2.66 0.52 12.67
C SER A 304 1.60 1.61 12.77
N ARG A 305 1.37 2.15 13.97
CA ARG A 305 0.46 3.28 14.26
C ARG A 305 1.13 4.65 14.24
N ASP A 306 2.46 4.73 14.16
CA ASP A 306 3.15 6.01 14.09
C ASP A 306 3.02 6.58 12.66
N ASP A 307 2.30 7.68 12.49
CA ASP A 307 2.39 8.56 11.30
C ASP A 307 3.43 9.64 11.60
N ALA A 308 4.61 9.58 10.99
CA ALA A 308 5.65 10.58 11.16
C ALA A 308 5.75 11.43 9.89
N ARG A 309 5.24 12.66 9.94
CA ARG A 309 5.26 13.60 8.80
C ARG A 309 6.58 14.35 8.68
N GLN A 310 7.26 14.49 9.79
CA GLN A 310 8.56 15.09 9.93
C GLN A 310 9.48 14.14 10.68
N LEU A 311 10.59 13.83 10.05
CA LEU A 311 11.65 13.03 10.66
C LEU A 311 12.82 13.96 10.95
N THR A 312 13.45 13.82 12.11
CA THR A 312 14.68 14.53 12.43
C THR A 312 15.72 13.53 12.87
N PHE A 313 16.84 13.47 12.15
CA PHE A 313 17.97 12.63 12.52
C PHE A 313 18.81 13.32 13.60
N LEU A 314 19.08 12.58 14.66
CA LEU A 314 19.92 13.00 15.78
C LEU A 314 21.11 12.06 15.84
N TYR A 315 22.33 12.56 15.71
CA TYR A 315 23.52 11.72 15.76
C TYR A 315 24.09 11.56 17.17
N GLY A 316 23.94 12.54 18.05
CA GLY A 316 24.50 12.52 19.40
C GLY A 316 24.46 13.92 20.02
N GLU A 317 24.95 14.04 21.26
CA GLU A 317 24.99 15.33 21.96
C GLU A 317 25.89 16.34 21.23
N GLY A 318 25.49 17.61 21.20
CA GLY A 318 26.22 18.70 20.54
C GLY A 318 26.00 18.79 19.02
N TRP A 319 25.58 17.72 18.35
CA TRP A 319 25.27 17.76 16.92
C TRP A 319 23.98 18.52 16.64
N LYS A 320 23.99 19.36 15.60
CA LYS A 320 22.76 20.02 15.13
C LYS A 320 21.77 18.96 14.63
N PRO A 321 20.50 18.96 15.10
CA PRO A 321 19.47 18.09 14.55
C PRO A 321 19.33 18.30 13.04
N LEU A 322 19.22 17.20 12.28
CA LEU A 322 19.09 17.23 10.83
C LEU A 322 17.65 16.87 10.44
N PRO A 323 16.79 17.85 10.08
CA PRO A 323 15.45 17.56 9.60
C PRO A 323 15.55 16.75 8.30
N LEU A 324 14.98 15.57 8.27
CA LEU A 324 14.83 14.76 7.06
C LEU A 324 13.48 15.12 6.45
N THR A 325 13.51 15.74 5.27
CA THR A 325 12.30 16.05 4.51
C THR A 325 12.03 14.92 3.54
N PHE A 326 10.94 14.19 3.74
CA PHE A 326 10.39 13.27 2.75
C PHE A 326 8.94 13.65 2.48
N ASP A 327 8.50 13.48 1.25
CA ASP A 327 7.08 13.57 0.91
C ASP A 327 6.51 12.15 0.92
N GLY A 328 6.00 11.72 2.08
CA GLY A 328 5.36 10.41 2.26
C GLY A 328 4.12 10.20 1.40
N PHE A 329 3.64 11.27 0.76
CA PHE A 329 2.46 11.30 -0.09
C PHE A 329 2.83 11.40 -1.58
N ALA A 330 4.14 11.36 -1.90
CA ALA A 330 4.60 11.36 -3.27
C ALA A 330 4.28 10.02 -3.95
N LEU A 331 3.60 10.10 -5.08
CA LEU A 331 3.21 8.94 -5.87
C LEU A 331 4.42 8.10 -6.35
N SER A 332 4.28 6.78 -6.25
CA SER A 332 5.16 5.80 -6.86
C SER A 332 5.22 5.97 -8.39
N LYS A 333 6.25 5.43 -9.07
CA LYS A 333 6.29 5.46 -10.54
C LYS A 333 5.06 4.77 -11.16
N PHE A 334 4.68 3.62 -10.62
CA PHE A 334 3.51 2.88 -11.06
C PHE A 334 2.21 3.65 -10.74
N GLN A 335 2.08 4.24 -9.55
CA GLN A 335 0.92 5.08 -9.20
C GLN A 335 0.79 6.30 -10.13
N LYS A 336 1.91 6.94 -10.53
CA LYS A 336 1.91 8.01 -11.55
C LYS A 336 1.44 7.49 -12.91
N GLU A 337 1.83 6.29 -13.28
CA GLU A 337 1.40 5.64 -14.51
C GLU A 337 -0.11 5.34 -14.48
N VAL A 338 -0.61 4.75 -13.38
CA VAL A 338 -2.04 4.53 -13.15
C VAL A 338 -2.81 5.83 -13.25
N ALA A 339 -2.33 6.89 -12.58
CA ALA A 339 -2.94 8.21 -12.63
C ALA A 339 -3.04 8.75 -14.06
N ARG A 340 -1.97 8.64 -14.84
CA ARG A 340 -1.92 9.10 -16.23
C ARG A 340 -2.89 8.34 -17.12
N TYR A 341 -2.95 7.00 -17.02
CA TYR A 341 -3.91 6.19 -17.78
C TYR A 341 -5.36 6.50 -17.38
N THR A 342 -5.62 6.63 -16.07
CA THR A 342 -6.93 6.98 -15.53
C THR A 342 -7.38 8.35 -16.00
N GLN A 343 -6.50 9.36 -15.98
CA GLN A 343 -6.81 10.72 -16.44
C GLN A 343 -7.15 10.77 -17.93
N GLY A 344 -6.34 10.14 -18.79
CA GLY A 344 -6.62 10.11 -20.23
C GLY A 344 -7.91 9.35 -20.56
N MET A 345 -8.19 8.27 -19.82
CA MET A 345 -9.44 7.53 -19.90
C MET A 345 -10.65 8.40 -19.51
N MET A 346 -10.56 9.11 -18.38
CA MET A 346 -11.60 10.02 -17.92
C MET A 346 -11.80 11.20 -18.88
N ARG A 347 -10.73 11.67 -19.52
CA ARG A 347 -10.82 12.70 -20.55
C ARG A 347 -11.63 12.22 -21.76
N LYS A 348 -11.43 10.99 -22.23
CA LYS A 348 -12.20 10.38 -23.32
C LYS A 348 -13.66 10.16 -22.95
N GLU A 349 -13.91 9.71 -21.71
CA GLU A 349 -15.26 9.60 -21.16
C GLU A 349 -15.96 10.97 -21.13
N TRP A 350 -15.26 12.02 -20.70
CA TRP A 350 -15.79 13.38 -20.66
C TRP A 350 -16.10 13.91 -22.06
N GLU A 351 -15.22 13.67 -23.03
CA GLU A 351 -15.43 13.99 -24.45
C GLU A 351 -16.68 13.27 -25.00
N ARG A 352 -16.84 11.97 -24.68
CA ARG A 352 -17.99 11.17 -25.09
C ARG A 352 -19.30 11.73 -24.53
N ASP A 353 -19.36 11.98 -23.22
CA ASP A 353 -20.56 12.49 -22.54
C ASP A 353 -20.95 13.89 -23.02
N ARG A 354 -19.96 14.72 -23.37
CA ARG A 354 -20.16 16.09 -23.87
C ARG A 354 -20.20 16.20 -25.39
N LYS A 355 -20.26 15.07 -26.11
CA LYS A 355 -20.36 15.00 -27.58
C LYS A 355 -19.30 15.88 -28.29
N GLY A 356 -18.08 15.93 -27.76
CA GLY A 356 -16.99 16.69 -28.36
C GLY A 356 -17.00 18.21 -28.11
N ASP A 357 -17.74 18.72 -27.12
CA ASP A 357 -17.67 20.15 -26.75
C ASP A 357 -16.24 20.57 -26.36
N LYS A 358 -15.57 21.26 -27.29
CA LYS A 358 -14.19 21.75 -27.15
C LYS A 358 -13.99 22.63 -25.91
N LYS A 359 -15.01 23.41 -25.50
CA LYS A 359 -14.92 24.25 -24.29
C LYS A 359 -14.94 23.39 -23.03
N ALA A 360 -15.81 22.38 -22.98
CA ALA A 360 -15.89 21.45 -21.85
C ALA A 360 -14.62 20.59 -21.73
N ILE A 361 -14.07 20.13 -22.85
CA ILE A 361 -12.80 19.38 -22.89
C ILE A 361 -11.64 20.26 -22.39
N LYS A 362 -11.55 21.50 -22.88
CA LYS A 362 -10.54 22.46 -22.41
C LYS A 362 -10.70 22.80 -20.92
N ALA A 363 -11.91 22.74 -20.39
CA ALA A 363 -12.14 22.92 -18.96
C ALA A 363 -11.62 21.71 -18.17
N PHE A 364 -11.93 20.50 -18.61
CA PHE A 364 -11.42 19.26 -18.01
C PHE A 364 -9.88 19.25 -17.97
N ASP A 365 -9.23 19.59 -19.09
CA ASP A 365 -7.76 19.64 -19.20
C ASP A 365 -7.12 20.64 -18.24
N LYS A 366 -7.86 21.65 -17.75
CA LYS A 366 -7.37 22.63 -16.77
C LYS A 366 -7.60 22.21 -15.33
N THR A 367 -8.59 21.38 -15.07
CA THR A 367 -9.06 21.03 -13.71
C THR A 367 -8.79 19.57 -13.38
N GLN A 368 -7.88 18.92 -14.11
CA GLN A 368 -7.69 17.47 -14.11
C GLN A 368 -7.76 16.80 -12.73
N ILE A 369 -8.20 15.54 -12.70
CA ILE A 369 -8.30 14.74 -11.47
C ILE A 369 -6.93 14.65 -10.80
N ARG A 370 -6.78 15.23 -9.60
CA ARG A 370 -5.49 15.31 -8.91
C ARG A 370 -5.18 13.98 -8.22
N ALA A 371 -4.07 13.35 -8.61
CA ALA A 371 -3.61 12.14 -7.95
C ALA A 371 -2.82 12.44 -6.67
N VAL A 372 -3.12 11.72 -5.60
CA VAL A 372 -2.55 11.91 -4.25
C VAL A 372 -2.37 10.54 -3.61
N ALA A 373 -1.18 10.21 -3.08
CA ALA A 373 -1.07 9.05 -2.19
C ALA A 373 -1.63 9.46 -0.83
N VAL A 374 -2.41 8.58 -0.21
CA VAL A 374 -2.95 8.83 1.14
C VAL A 374 -2.09 8.17 2.19
N ASP A 375 -2.12 8.69 3.41
CA ASP A 375 -1.59 7.97 4.55
C ASP A 375 -2.63 6.96 5.05
N ALA A 376 -2.61 5.78 4.45
CA ALA A 376 -3.42 4.64 4.89
C ALA A 376 -2.61 3.74 5.84
N PRO A 377 -3.27 3.07 6.81
CA PRO A 377 -2.65 2.03 7.61
C PRO A 377 -1.99 0.97 6.74
N GLN A 378 -0.91 0.41 7.26
CA GLN A 378 -0.07 -0.50 6.50
C GLN A 378 -0.23 -1.94 6.97
N GLN A 379 -0.09 -2.86 6.02
CA GLN A 379 -0.12 -4.28 6.33
C GLN A 379 1.12 -4.72 7.11
N GLU A 380 0.91 -5.62 8.06
CA GLU A 380 1.95 -6.26 8.87
C GLU A 380 2.51 -7.53 8.19
N ASN A 381 1.81 -8.06 7.18
CA ASN A 381 2.21 -9.23 6.40
C ASN A 381 2.21 -8.91 4.89
N LEU A 382 2.52 -9.92 4.06
CA LEU A 382 2.62 -9.77 2.61
C LEU A 382 1.34 -10.10 1.84
N ASN A 383 0.37 -10.73 2.50
CA ASN A 383 -0.72 -11.45 1.81
C ASN A 383 -2.10 -10.82 2.04
N ASP A 384 -2.18 -9.79 2.88
CA ASP A 384 -3.44 -9.11 3.20
C ASP A 384 -3.78 -7.95 2.27
N CYS A 385 -2.90 -7.57 1.35
CA CYS A 385 -3.12 -6.43 0.44
C CYS A 385 -4.47 -6.47 -0.28
N GLY A 386 -4.91 -7.65 -0.74
CA GLY A 386 -6.23 -7.83 -1.37
C GLY A 386 -7.40 -7.64 -0.38
N VAL A 387 -7.24 -8.10 0.86
CA VAL A 387 -8.24 -7.91 1.93
C VAL A 387 -8.30 -6.45 2.36
N PHE A 388 -7.17 -5.74 2.40
CA PHE A 388 -7.14 -4.28 2.62
C PHE A 388 -7.94 -3.52 1.56
N VAL A 389 -7.79 -3.87 0.28
CA VAL A 389 -8.59 -3.25 -0.80
C VAL A 389 -10.07 -3.51 -0.59
N LEU A 390 -10.43 -4.77 -0.31
CA LEU A 390 -11.81 -5.16 -0.08
C LEU A 390 -12.41 -4.45 1.14
N GLU A 391 -11.74 -4.47 2.28
CA GLU A 391 -12.25 -3.92 3.54
C GLU A 391 -12.39 -2.39 3.47
N ASN A 392 -11.48 -1.69 2.80
CA ASN A 392 -11.66 -0.26 2.52
C ASN A 392 -12.91 -0.02 1.67
N CYS A 393 -13.19 -0.85 0.67
CA CYS A 393 -14.39 -0.72 -0.16
C CYS A 393 -15.67 -1.03 0.61
N LEU A 394 -15.69 -2.09 1.42
CA LEU A 394 -16.84 -2.45 2.28
C LEU A 394 -17.13 -1.32 3.27
N ASN A 395 -16.11 -0.84 3.98
CA ASN A 395 -16.24 0.30 4.89
C ASN A 395 -16.80 1.54 4.14
N LEU A 396 -16.21 1.92 3.00
CA LEU A 396 -16.71 3.05 2.20
C LEU A 396 -18.18 2.90 1.78
N LEU A 397 -18.63 1.70 1.44
CA LEU A 397 -20.03 1.41 1.08
C LEU A 397 -21.00 1.59 2.25
N THR A 398 -20.55 1.41 3.50
CA THR A 398 -21.36 1.64 4.71
C THR A 398 -21.38 3.10 5.15
N LEU A 399 -20.45 3.93 4.66
CA LEU A 399 -20.38 5.34 5.02
C LEU A 399 -21.44 6.16 4.30
N GLY A 400 -22.06 7.10 5.01
CA GLY A 400 -23.13 7.94 4.46
C GLY A 400 -22.70 8.83 3.28
N ARG A 401 -23.70 9.35 2.55
CA ARG A 401 -23.51 10.18 1.32
C ARG A 401 -22.68 11.46 1.50
N THR A 402 -22.49 11.92 2.74
CA THR A 402 -21.66 13.08 3.04
C THR A 402 -20.16 12.77 3.05
N TYR A 403 -19.76 11.49 3.11
CA TYR A 403 -18.36 11.10 3.26
C TYR A 403 -17.46 11.51 2.08
N PRO A 404 -17.89 11.39 0.80
CA PRO A 404 -17.10 11.91 -0.32
C PRO A 404 -16.77 13.39 -0.16
N ARG A 405 -17.69 14.22 0.36
CA ARG A 405 -17.42 15.65 0.61
C ARG A 405 -16.33 15.84 1.67
N LYS A 406 -16.34 15.04 2.74
CA LYS A 406 -15.29 15.07 3.78
C LYS A 406 -13.90 14.75 3.19
N ILE A 407 -13.84 13.80 2.25
CA ILE A 407 -12.59 13.49 1.53
C ILE A 407 -12.12 14.70 0.70
N LEU A 408 -13.03 15.42 0.04
CA LEU A 408 -12.67 16.60 -0.76
C LEU A 408 -12.21 17.78 0.10
N GLU A 409 -12.81 17.94 1.29
CA GLU A 409 -12.43 18.97 2.27
C GLU A 409 -11.04 18.71 2.86
N ASP A 410 -10.68 17.43 3.04
CA ASP A 410 -9.36 17.06 3.54
C ASP A 410 -8.88 15.68 3.04
N PRO A 411 -8.25 15.60 1.87
CA PRO A 411 -7.85 14.33 1.26
C PRO A 411 -6.59 13.71 1.89
N LEU A 412 -5.88 14.44 2.78
CA LEU A 412 -4.64 13.97 3.41
C LEU A 412 -4.78 13.60 4.89
N ARG A 413 -5.88 13.96 5.57
CA ARG A 413 -5.96 13.82 7.04
C ARG A 413 -6.34 12.42 7.53
N ASP A 414 -5.88 12.16 8.76
CA ASP A 414 -6.24 11.06 9.69
C ASP A 414 -7.74 10.94 10.02
N SER A 415 -8.56 11.93 9.61
CA SER A 415 -10.01 11.89 9.79
C SER A 415 -10.70 10.90 8.86
N LEU A 416 -10.00 10.44 7.82
CA LEU A 416 -10.46 9.35 6.98
C LEU A 416 -10.33 8.04 7.75
N LYS A 417 -11.45 7.34 7.90
CA LYS A 417 -11.54 6.04 8.58
C LYS A 417 -10.97 4.93 7.71
N TRP A 418 -9.70 5.02 7.34
CA TRP A 418 -9.00 3.94 6.67
C TRP A 418 -8.85 2.76 7.62
N VAL A 419 -8.99 1.55 7.08
CA VAL A 419 -9.05 0.32 7.88
C VAL A 419 -7.64 -0.16 8.23
N GLY A 420 -7.45 -0.62 9.46
CA GLY A 420 -6.18 -1.11 9.98
C GLY A 420 -6.02 -2.62 9.83
N GLN A 421 -4.86 -3.12 10.30
CA GLN A 421 -4.52 -4.54 10.23
C GLN A 421 -5.47 -5.43 11.08
N ILE A 422 -6.00 -4.91 12.19
CA ILE A 422 -6.91 -5.64 13.07
C ILE A 422 -8.23 -5.91 12.34
N GLU A 423 -8.81 -4.87 11.74
CA GLU A 423 -10.04 -4.96 10.94
C GLU A 423 -9.85 -5.90 9.74
N VAL A 424 -8.68 -5.87 9.10
CA VAL A 424 -8.36 -6.73 7.96
C VAL A 424 -8.24 -8.21 8.35
N ARG A 425 -7.54 -8.54 9.45
CA ARG A 425 -7.46 -9.93 9.96
C ARG A 425 -8.85 -10.45 10.34
N HIS A 426 -9.61 -9.62 11.03
CA HIS A 426 -10.98 -9.94 11.40
C HIS A 426 -11.84 -10.18 10.15
N ARG A 427 -11.80 -9.28 9.17
CA ARG A 427 -12.56 -9.42 7.92
C ARG A 427 -12.18 -10.67 7.16
N ARG A 428 -10.89 -11.01 7.02
CA ARG A 428 -10.45 -12.26 6.37
C ARG A 428 -11.17 -13.48 6.94
N ARG A 429 -11.24 -13.59 8.27
CA ARG A 429 -11.95 -14.67 8.97
C ARG A 429 -13.46 -14.66 8.70
N ARG A 430 -14.08 -13.47 8.71
CA ARG A 430 -15.52 -13.33 8.43
C ARG A 430 -15.87 -13.64 6.97
N LEU A 431 -15.00 -13.31 6.02
CA LEU A 431 -15.15 -13.69 4.62
C LEU A 431 -15.04 -15.21 4.44
N LEU A 432 -14.10 -15.87 5.12
CA LEU A 432 -14.00 -17.33 5.12
C LEU A 432 -15.29 -17.98 5.65
N GLN A 433 -15.81 -17.49 6.78
CA GLN A 433 -17.08 -17.94 7.34
C GLN A 433 -18.26 -17.69 6.39
N CYS A 434 -18.28 -16.54 5.71
CA CYS A 434 -19.27 -16.24 4.68
C CYS A 434 -19.23 -17.27 3.56
N VAL A 435 -18.05 -17.56 2.99
CA VAL A 435 -17.94 -18.54 1.89
C VAL A 435 -18.39 -19.93 2.35
N GLN A 436 -17.98 -20.37 3.54
CA GLN A 436 -18.41 -21.65 4.11
C GLN A 436 -19.94 -21.73 4.21
N LEU A 437 -20.58 -20.69 4.77
CA LEU A 437 -22.03 -20.59 4.86
C LEU A 437 -22.69 -20.67 3.47
N LEU A 438 -22.15 -19.98 2.46
CA LEU A 438 -22.71 -20.01 1.11
C LEU A 438 -22.66 -21.43 0.50
N PHE A 439 -21.58 -22.17 0.70
CA PHE A 439 -21.46 -23.55 0.21
C PHE A 439 -22.37 -24.53 0.98
N ASP A 440 -22.54 -24.35 2.29
CA ASP A 440 -23.48 -25.16 3.07
C ASP A 440 -24.93 -24.93 2.60
N MET A 441 -25.28 -23.68 2.28
CA MET A 441 -26.60 -23.34 1.74
C MET A 441 -26.80 -23.85 0.32
N LYS A 442 -25.75 -23.84 -0.51
CA LYS A 442 -25.76 -24.51 -1.81
C LYS A 442 -26.06 -26.00 -1.66
N ALA A 443 -25.39 -26.68 -0.72
CA ALA A 443 -25.62 -28.10 -0.46
C ALA A 443 -27.05 -28.37 0.03
N LYS A 444 -27.59 -27.49 0.88
CA LYS A 444 -28.96 -27.59 1.43
C LYS A 444 -30.05 -27.39 0.36
N TYR A 445 -29.90 -26.40 -0.53
CA TYR A 445 -30.95 -26.01 -1.49
C TYR A 445 -30.71 -26.49 -2.92
N GLY A 446 -29.57 -27.11 -3.20
CA GLY A 446 -29.22 -27.66 -4.52
C GLY A 446 -28.91 -26.61 -5.60
N THR A 447 -28.80 -25.33 -5.25
CA THR A 447 -28.52 -24.22 -6.19
C THR A 447 -27.32 -23.41 -5.72
N GLY A 448 -26.45 -23.03 -6.66
CA GLY A 448 -25.32 -22.13 -6.41
C GLY A 448 -25.63 -20.67 -6.71
N ASP A 449 -26.82 -20.35 -7.20
CA ASP A 449 -27.22 -18.97 -7.48
C ASP A 449 -27.61 -18.27 -6.17
N LEU A 450 -26.81 -17.27 -5.79
CA LEU A 450 -27.00 -16.57 -4.53
C LEU A 450 -28.27 -15.73 -4.50
N GLU A 451 -28.77 -15.23 -5.63
CA GLU A 451 -30.06 -14.52 -5.68
C GLU A 451 -31.23 -15.50 -5.43
N GLU A 452 -31.12 -16.72 -5.95
CA GLU A 452 -32.07 -17.79 -5.63
C GLU A 452 -31.98 -18.18 -4.15
N LEU A 453 -30.77 -18.38 -3.61
CA LEU A 453 -30.59 -18.73 -2.19
C LEU A 453 -31.18 -17.66 -1.25
N PHE A 454 -30.98 -16.37 -1.54
CA PHE A 454 -31.59 -15.28 -0.76
C PHE A 454 -33.12 -15.27 -0.84
N SER A 455 -33.71 -15.76 -1.92
CA SER A 455 -35.17 -15.89 -2.02
C SER A 455 -35.72 -17.06 -1.19
N LYS A 456 -34.91 -18.11 -0.98
CA LYS A 456 -35.30 -19.31 -0.21
C LYS A 456 -35.00 -19.19 1.28
N ASP A 457 -34.03 -18.37 1.67
CA ASP A 457 -33.68 -18.15 3.07
C ASP A 457 -33.38 -16.67 3.35
N ALA A 458 -34.31 -16.00 4.03
CA ALA A 458 -34.16 -14.61 4.42
C ALA A 458 -33.11 -14.39 5.53
N GLN A 459 -32.79 -15.44 6.31
CA GLN A 459 -31.74 -15.39 7.33
C GLN A 459 -30.37 -15.37 6.68
N LEU A 460 -30.16 -16.13 5.59
CA LEU A 460 -28.90 -16.15 4.84
C LEU A 460 -28.44 -14.74 4.45
N LYS A 461 -29.36 -13.92 3.96
CA LYS A 461 -29.03 -12.54 3.57
C LYS A 461 -28.55 -11.71 4.77
N ARG A 462 -29.14 -11.90 5.95
CA ARG A 462 -28.71 -11.22 7.19
C ARG A 462 -27.34 -11.69 7.61
N ASP A 463 -27.10 -13.00 7.62
CA ASP A 463 -25.82 -13.59 8.02
C ASP A 463 -24.68 -13.18 7.08
N VAL A 464 -24.97 -13.08 5.78
CA VAL A 464 -24.01 -12.56 4.78
C VAL A 464 -23.71 -11.08 5.04
N ILE A 465 -24.74 -10.25 5.28
CA ILE A 465 -24.52 -8.83 5.62
C ILE A 465 -23.66 -8.73 6.89
N GLU A 466 -23.97 -9.52 7.92
CA GLU A 466 -23.20 -9.57 9.15
C GLU A 466 -21.74 -9.94 8.88
N CYS A 467 -21.45 -10.95 8.07
CA CYS A 467 -20.07 -11.28 7.69
C CYS A 467 -19.33 -10.13 6.97
N LEU A 468 -20.05 -9.23 6.31
CA LEU A 468 -19.48 -8.09 5.58
C LEU A 468 -19.36 -6.81 6.42
N THR A 469 -20.08 -6.70 7.54
CA THR A 469 -20.11 -5.49 8.38
C THR A 469 -19.62 -5.70 9.81
N ASP A 470 -19.46 -6.94 10.25
CA ASP A 470 -18.98 -7.27 11.59
C ASP A 470 -17.61 -6.61 11.86
N LEU A 471 -17.42 -6.16 13.10
CA LEU A 471 -16.25 -5.42 13.55
C LEU A 471 -15.51 -6.25 14.60
N PRO A 472 -14.17 -6.12 14.69
CA PRO A 472 -13.39 -6.79 15.73
C PRO A 472 -13.87 -6.39 17.13
N SER A 473 -13.86 -7.35 18.06
CA SER A 473 -14.13 -7.07 19.48
C SER A 473 -12.96 -6.29 20.11
N GLU A 474 -13.21 -5.67 21.27
CA GLU A 474 -12.17 -4.99 22.04
C GLU A 474 -11.00 -5.94 22.41
N ASP A 475 -11.29 -7.23 22.64
CA ASP A 475 -10.29 -8.25 22.94
C ASP A 475 -9.38 -8.60 21.74
N GLU A 476 -9.88 -8.47 20.51
CA GLU A 476 -9.08 -8.63 19.29
C GLU A 476 -8.20 -7.40 19.03
N ALA A 477 -8.51 -6.25 19.65
CA ALA A 477 -7.80 -5.00 19.48
C ALA A 477 -6.59 -4.84 20.42
N GLU A 478 -6.44 -5.66 21.47
CA GLU A 478 -5.24 -5.65 22.31
C GLU A 478 -4.05 -6.31 21.58
N PRO A 479 -2.89 -5.62 21.46
CA PRO A 479 -1.72 -6.20 20.81
C PRO A 479 -1.22 -7.44 21.54
N SER A 480 -0.87 -8.46 20.77
CA SER A 480 -0.33 -9.77 21.15
C SER A 480 0.91 -9.77 22.07
N ALA A 481 1.45 -8.60 22.41
CA ALA A 481 2.59 -8.40 23.31
C ALA A 481 2.37 -8.93 24.75
N LYS A 482 1.12 -9.16 25.19
CA LYS A 482 0.85 -9.77 26.52
C LYS A 482 0.80 -11.30 26.51
N ARG A 483 0.74 -11.97 25.35
CA ARG A 483 0.60 -13.45 25.29
C ARG A 483 1.92 -14.23 25.36
N GLN A 484 3.07 -13.57 25.51
CA GLN A 484 4.40 -14.21 25.64
C GLN A 484 5.05 -14.05 27.02
N ARG A 485 4.26 -13.89 28.09
CA ARG A 485 4.75 -14.08 29.46
C ARG A 485 3.92 -15.12 30.19
N VAL A 486 4.20 -16.39 29.91
CA VAL A 486 4.05 -17.49 30.86
C VAL A 486 5.28 -18.37 30.75
#